data_AF-A0AA48M9S7-F1
#
_entry.id   AF-A0AA48M9S7-F1
#
_cell.length_a   1.000
_cell.length_b   1.000
_cell.length_c   1.000
_cell.angle_alpha   90.00
_cell.angle_beta   90.00
_cell.angle_gamma   90.00
#
_symmetry.space_group_name_H-M   'P 1'
#
loop_
_entity.id
_entity.type
_entity.pdbx_description
1 polymer ?
#
loop_
_entity_poly.entity_id
_entity_poly.type
_entity_poly.pdbx_seq_one_letter_code
_entity_poly.pdbx_strand_id
1 'polypeptide(L)'
;MKFFETHDPYYALIKAENQAEAIKIYTEYVADDDGTLNEEIREVDRDYALVRFARSKSEDGDFESVPYALEKFRREKSEVLLIDSGLL
;
A
#
# COMPACT_ATOMS: atom_id res chain seq x y z
N MET A 1 -10.29 8.16 3.67
CA MET A 1 -9.25 7.36 2.96
C MET A 1 -9.70 5.92 2.88
N LYS A 2 -9.46 5.30 1.74
CA LYS A 2 -9.62 3.86 1.46
C LYS A 2 -8.24 3.22 1.36
N PHE A 3 -8.20 1.90 1.36
CA PHE A 3 -6.97 1.11 1.29
C PHE A 3 -7.09 0.12 0.16
N PHE A 4 -6.02 -0.04 -0.60
CA PHE A 4 -5.99 -0.88 -1.78
C PHE A 4 -4.74 -1.75 -1.74
N GLU A 5 -4.84 -2.96 -2.25
CA GLU A 5 -3.67 -3.77 -2.53
C GLU A 5 -3.71 -4.37 -3.93
N THR A 6 -2.53 -4.61 -4.47
CA THR A 6 -2.29 -5.39 -5.69
C THR A 6 -1.07 -6.27 -5.44
N HIS A 7 -0.93 -7.32 -6.24
CA HIS A 7 0.17 -8.28 -6.13
C HIS A 7 1.03 -8.36 -7.39
N ASP A 8 0.61 -7.76 -8.49
CA ASP A 8 1.27 -7.85 -9.79
C ASP A 8 1.62 -6.47 -10.36
N PRO A 9 2.83 -6.26 -10.89
CA PRO A 9 4.01 -7.14 -10.78
C PRO A 9 4.64 -7.17 -9.38
N TYR A 10 4.33 -6.22 -8.51
CA TYR A 10 4.83 -6.19 -7.12
C TYR A 10 3.68 -6.02 -6.14
N TYR A 11 3.84 -6.60 -4.95
CA TYR A 11 2.90 -6.32 -3.89
C TYR A 11 3.02 -4.86 -3.44
N ALA A 12 1.88 -4.17 -3.43
CA ALA A 12 1.76 -2.84 -2.86
C ALA A 12 0.53 -2.73 -1.98
N LEU A 13 0.67 -2.02 -0.86
CA LEU A 13 -0.44 -1.55 -0.04
C LEU A 13 -0.51 -0.03 -0.16
N ILE A 14 -1.63 0.49 -0.62
CA ILE A 14 -1.81 1.91 -0.96
C ILE A 14 -2.98 2.48 -0.17
N LYS A 15 -2.82 3.70 0.33
CA LYS A 15 -3.91 4.49 0.91
C LYS A 15 -4.25 5.60 -0.07
N ALA A 16 -5.53 5.73 -0.44
CA ALA A 16 -5.99 6.72 -1.43
C ALA A 16 -7.47 7.10 -1.20
N GLU A 17 -7.98 8.12 -1.88
CA GLU A 17 -9.40 8.49 -1.84
C GLU A 17 -10.29 7.47 -2.57
N ASN A 18 -9.79 6.91 -3.68
CA ASN A 18 -10.51 6.00 -4.55
C ASN A 18 -9.54 5.13 -5.37
N GLN A 19 -10.09 4.15 -6.09
CA GLN A 19 -9.30 3.20 -6.88
C GLN A 19 -8.49 3.87 -8.01
N ALA A 20 -9.05 4.90 -8.67
CA ALA A 20 -8.33 5.59 -9.75
C ALA A 20 -7.09 6.32 -9.23
N GLU A 21 -7.18 6.93 -8.04
CA GLU A 21 -6.02 7.53 -7.39
C GLU A 21 -5.02 6.46 -6.91
N ALA A 22 -5.50 5.32 -6.41
CA ALA A 22 -4.63 4.21 -6.02
C ALA A 22 -3.82 3.65 -7.20
N ILE A 23 -4.48 3.47 -8.36
CA ILE A 23 -3.84 3.08 -9.62
C ILE A 23 -2.76 4.09 -10.01
N LYS A 24 -3.09 5.39 -9.99
CA LYS A 24 -2.11 6.44 -10.29
C LYS A 24 -0.89 6.38 -9.38
N ILE A 25 -1.09 6.19 -8.07
CA ILE A 25 0.01 6.07 -7.10
C ILE A 25 0.84 4.82 -7.37
N TYR A 26 0.21 3.69 -7.70
CA TYR A 26 0.94 2.47 -8.03
C TYR A 26 1.83 2.68 -9.27
N THR A 27 1.28 3.24 -10.35
CA THR A 27 2.02 3.48 -11.59
C THR A 27 3.15 4.50 -11.43
N GLU A 28 2.99 5.49 -10.55
CA GLU A 28 4.01 6.52 -10.31
C GLU A 28 5.16 6.05 -9.41
N TYR A 29 4.89 5.18 -8.43
CA TYR A 29 5.84 4.86 -7.35
C TYR A 29 6.22 3.38 -7.23
N VAL A 30 5.53 2.46 -7.91
CA VAL A 30 5.74 1.01 -7.76
C VAL A 30 6.15 0.36 -9.07
N ALA A 31 5.27 0.35 -10.08
CA ALA A 31 5.54 -0.28 -11.38
C ALA A 31 4.57 0.19 -12.47
N ASP A 32 5.02 0.10 -13.73
CA ASP A 32 4.17 0.37 -14.89
C ASP A 32 2.94 -0.56 -14.92
N ASP A 33 1.81 -0.04 -15.41
CA ASP A 33 0.58 -0.81 -15.63
C ASP A 33 0.66 -1.52 -16.98
N ASP A 34 0.60 -2.85 -16.99
CA ASP A 34 0.58 -3.69 -18.19
C ASP A 34 -0.84 -3.85 -18.80
N GLY A 35 -1.82 -3.18 -18.20
CA GLY A 35 -3.23 -3.21 -18.58
C GLY A 35 -4.10 -4.08 -17.68
N THR A 36 -3.50 -4.82 -16.72
CA THR A 36 -4.24 -5.69 -15.79
C THR A 36 -4.50 -5.06 -14.42
N LEU A 37 -3.81 -3.97 -14.09
CA LEU A 37 -3.82 -3.38 -12.74
C LEU A 37 -5.22 -3.01 -12.25
N ASN A 38 -6.10 -2.54 -13.14
CA ASN A 38 -7.45 -2.14 -12.78
C ASN A 38 -8.33 -3.33 -12.33
N GLU A 39 -8.04 -4.54 -12.81
CA GLU A 39 -8.75 -5.77 -12.42
C GLU A 39 -8.12 -6.41 -11.17
N GLU A 40 -6.80 -6.30 -11.03
CA GLU A 40 -6.03 -6.88 -9.92
C GLU A 40 -6.10 -6.04 -8.63
N ILE A 41 -6.14 -4.71 -8.75
CA ILE A 41 -6.20 -3.84 -7.57
C ILE A 41 -7.55 -3.98 -6.87
N ARG A 42 -7.51 -4.21 -5.56
CA ARG A 42 -8.71 -4.39 -4.74
C ARG A 42 -8.73 -3.50 -3.52
N GLU A 43 -9.92 -3.01 -3.16
CA GLU A 43 -10.12 -2.32 -1.89
C GLU A 43 -10.07 -3.33 -0.73
N VAL A 44 -9.40 -2.97 0.36
CA VAL A 44 -9.26 -3.77 1.58
C VAL A 44 -9.66 -2.97 2.81
N ASP A 45 -10.01 -3.68 3.88
CA ASP A 45 -10.36 -3.06 5.16
C ASP A 45 -9.19 -2.29 5.78
N ARG A 46 -9.51 -1.18 6.45
CA ARG A 46 -8.52 -0.35 7.16
C ARG A 46 -7.70 -1.14 8.16
N ASP A 47 -8.35 -1.97 8.97
CA ASP A 47 -7.67 -2.71 10.05
C ASP A 47 -6.83 -3.86 9.49
N TYR A 48 -7.26 -4.46 8.38
CA TYR A 48 -6.43 -5.39 7.61
C TYR A 48 -5.14 -4.70 7.14
N ALA A 49 -5.26 -3.55 6.46
CA ALA A 49 -4.13 -2.77 5.99
C ALA A 49 -3.20 -2.34 7.14
N LEU A 50 -3.76 -1.94 8.29
CA LEU A 50 -2.99 -1.56 9.47
C LEU A 50 -2.18 -2.73 10.04
N VAL A 51 -2.79 -3.91 10.15
CA VAL A 51 -2.09 -5.12 10.62
C VAL A 51 -1.01 -5.55 9.64
N ARG A 52 -1.24 -5.44 8.32
CA ARG A 52 -0.20 -5.70 7.31
C ARG A 52 0.99 -4.74 7.48
N PHE A 53 0.72 -3.45 7.60
CA PHE A 53 1.75 -2.40 7.77
C PHE A 53 2.52 -2.52 9.09
N ALA A 54 1.83 -2.77 10.21
CA ALA A 54 2.49 -2.90 11.51
C ALA A 54 3.35 -4.18 11.62
N ARG A 55 3.10 -5.18 10.77
CA ARG A 55 3.81 -6.46 10.76
C ARG A 55 4.87 -6.58 9.64
N SER A 56 4.98 -5.60 8.76
CA SER A 56 6.10 -5.52 7.81
C SER A 56 7.31 -4.92 8.51
N LYS A 57 8.49 -5.42 8.15
CA LYS A 57 9.75 -4.83 8.58
C LYS A 57 10.11 -3.68 7.64
N SER A 58 10.72 -2.63 8.20
CA SER A 58 11.40 -1.61 7.41
C SER A 58 12.62 -2.20 6.71
N GLU A 59 13.28 -1.40 5.87
CA GLU A 59 14.55 -1.75 5.22
C GLU A 59 15.64 -2.11 6.24
N ASP A 60 15.61 -1.49 7.42
CA ASP A 60 16.53 -1.77 8.54
C ASP A 60 16.19 -3.07 9.31
N GLY A 61 15.08 -3.74 8.97
CA GLY A 61 14.65 -4.99 9.58
C GLY A 61 13.81 -4.83 10.86
N ASP A 62 13.54 -3.60 11.27
CA ASP A 62 12.76 -3.24 12.45
C ASP A 62 11.27 -3.04 12.12
N PHE A 63 10.41 -3.16 13.13
CA PHE A 63 8.99 -2.84 12.98
C PHE A 63 8.72 -1.37 13.25
N GLU A 64 7.79 -0.81 12.50
CA GLU A 64 7.27 0.52 12.78
C GLU A 64 6.55 0.57 14.13
N SER A 65 6.73 1.67 14.86
CA SER A 65 6.04 1.84 16.14
C SER A 65 4.52 1.94 15.94
N VAL A 66 3.74 1.36 16.88
CA VAL A 66 2.27 1.45 16.83
C VAL A 66 1.76 2.90 16.77
N PRO A 67 2.29 3.86 17.56
CA PRO A 67 1.85 5.26 17.45
C PRO A 67 2.07 5.85 16.05
N TYR A 68 3.21 5.57 15.42
CA TYR A 68 3.52 6.03 14.06
C TYR A 68 2.59 5.40 13.02
N ALA A 69 2.37 4.08 13.08
CA ALA A 69 1.42 3.40 12.20
C ALA A 69 0.01 4.00 12.30
N LEU A 70 -0.48 4.25 13.52
CA LEU A 70 -1.78 4.88 13.73
C LEU A 70 -1.85 6.32 13.20
N GLU A 71 -0.81 7.12 13.40
CA GLU A 71 -0.73 8.47 12.83
C GLU A 71 -0.78 8.43 11.30
N LYS A 72 0.04 7.58 10.68
CA LYS A 72 0.11 7.38 9.23
C LYS A 72 -1.23 6.93 8.65
N PHE A 73 -2.02 6.15 9.38
CA PHE A 73 -3.36 5.73 8.94
C PHE A 73 -4.47 6.75 9.21
N ARG A 74 -4.25 7.71 10.12
CA ARG A 74 -5.21 8.79 10.40
C ARG A 74 -5.07 9.98 9.46
N ARG A 75 -3.86 10.26 8.96
CA ARG A 75 -3.65 11.40 8.06
C ARG A 75 -4.37 11.24 6.73
N GLU A 76 -5.03 12.30 6.29
CA GLU A 76 -5.67 12.44 4.99
C GLU A 76 -4.62 12.77 3.92
N LYS A 77 -3.77 11.78 3.63
CA LYS A 77 -2.71 11.88 2.62
C LYS A 77 -2.62 10.57 1.88
N SER A 78 -2.87 10.59 0.57
CA SER A 78 -2.67 9.42 -0.27
C SER A 78 -1.19 9.07 -0.42
N GLU A 79 -0.85 7.79 -0.33
CA GLU A 79 0.54 7.32 -0.30
C GLU A 79 0.64 5.80 -0.44
N VAL A 80 1.81 5.33 -0.87
CA VAL A 80 2.21 3.93 -0.72
C VAL A 80 2.56 3.68 0.74
N LEU A 81 1.91 2.69 1.34
CA LEU A 81 2.16 2.25 2.71
C LEU A 81 3.24 1.17 2.73
N LEU A 82 3.16 0.20 1.83
CA LEU A 82 4.10 -0.91 1.69
C LEU A 82 4.38 -1.19 0.23
N ILE A 83 5.63 -1.56 -0.04
CA ILE A 83 6.05 -2.23 -1.26
C ILE A 83 6.79 -3.48 -0.79
N ASP A 84 6.36 -4.64 -1.25
CA ASP A 84 7.16 -5.85 -1.14
C ASP A 84 7.62 -6.19 -2.56
N SER A 85 8.74 -5.59 -2.94
CA SER A 85 9.48 -6.02 -4.10
C SER A 85 10.11 -7.35 -3.71
N GLY A 86 9.45 -8.46 -4.00
CA GLY A 86 10.00 -9.81 -3.91
C GLY A 86 11.19 -10.06 -4.85
N LEU A 87 12.08 -9.08 -5.02
CA LEU A 87 13.43 -9.22 -5.55
C LEU A 87 14.33 -9.70 -4.40
N LEU A 88 14.20 -10.99 -4.08
CA LEU A 88 15.33 -11.78 -3.61
C LEU A 88 16.31 -12.00 -4.77
#